data_AF-A0A7V9I310-F1
#
_entry.id   AF-A0A7V9I310-F1
#
_cell.length_a   1.000
_cell.length_b   1.000
_cell.length_c   1.000
_cell.angle_alpha   90.00
_cell.angle_beta   90.00
_cell.angle_gamma   90.00
#
_symmetry.space_group_name_H-M   'P 1'
#
loop_
_entity.id
_entity.type
_entity.pdbx_description
1 polymer ?
#
loop_
_entity_poly.entity_id
_entity_poly.type
_entity_poly.pdbx_seq_one_letter_code
_entity_poly.pdbx_strand_id
1 'polypeptide(L)'
;MSDAPGSAHLRDTAAATVGGDGSLRLFLGLRLAPETLGRVVAWQSAALTGARGRTVPAERLHMTLAFLGRRPVADVDAVTTVLREEAGRSAVGPLVPTAYRETRSVGMVVCADPAGHATRLAERLRARLE
;
A
#
# COMPACT_ATOMS: atom_id res chain seq x y z
N MET A 1 -44.66 5.01 23.44
CA MET A 1 -43.81 3.84 23.76
C MET A 1 -43.63 3.06 22.46
N SER A 2 -42.84 3.63 21.54
CA SER A 2 -42.67 3.12 20.18
C SER A 2 -41.44 2.23 20.11
N ASP A 3 -41.70 0.95 19.85
CA ASP A 3 -40.72 -0.03 19.43
C ASP A 3 -40.51 0.13 17.92
N ALA A 4 -39.27 0.27 17.47
CA ALA A 4 -38.89 0.30 16.05
C ALA A 4 -38.20 -1.02 15.70
N PRO A 5 -38.59 -1.71 14.61
CA PRO A 5 -37.98 -2.97 14.24
C PRO A 5 -36.57 -2.76 13.66
N GLY A 6 -35.66 -3.66 14.05
CA GLY A 6 -34.26 -3.69 13.64
C GLY A 6 -34.10 -3.80 12.13
N SER A 7 -33.28 -2.92 11.56
CA SER A 7 -32.81 -3.05 10.19
C SER A 7 -31.73 -4.13 10.13
N ALA A 8 -32.08 -5.22 9.44
CA ALA A 8 -31.17 -6.26 9.02
C ALA A 8 -30.02 -5.68 8.18
N HIS A 9 -28.80 -6.10 8.47
CA HIS A 9 -27.64 -5.82 7.63
C HIS A 9 -27.82 -6.50 6.26
N LEU A 10 -28.24 -5.74 5.26
CA LEU A 10 -28.12 -6.17 3.87
C LEU A 10 -26.62 -6.24 3.53
N ARG A 11 -26.15 -7.45 3.21
CA ARG A 11 -24.84 -7.68 2.62
C ARG A 11 -24.84 -7.12 1.20
N ASP A 12 -24.29 -5.92 1.04
CA ASP A 12 -24.04 -5.36 -0.27
C ASP A 12 -22.80 -6.05 -0.88
N THR A 13 -23.06 -6.86 -1.90
CA THR A 13 -22.03 -7.58 -2.67
C THR A 13 -21.99 -7.04 -4.10
N ALA A 14 -22.31 -5.75 -4.30
CA ALA A 14 -22.14 -5.06 -5.57
C ALA A 14 -20.82 -4.30 -5.59
N ALA A 15 -20.04 -4.48 -6.65
CA ALA A 15 -18.89 -3.62 -6.94
C ALA A 15 -19.38 -2.17 -7.00
N ALA A 16 -18.91 -1.33 -6.09
CA ALA A 16 -19.32 0.07 -6.05
C ALA A 16 -18.89 0.76 -7.35
N THR A 17 -19.87 1.14 -8.17
CA THR A 17 -19.68 1.99 -9.34
C THR A 17 -19.30 3.38 -8.85
N VAL A 18 -18.00 3.70 -8.86
CA VAL A 18 -17.55 5.02 -8.47
C VAL A 18 -17.79 5.96 -9.66
N GLY A 19 -18.86 6.77 -9.58
CA GLY A 19 -19.12 7.87 -10.51
C GLY A 19 -17.98 8.90 -10.48
N GLY A 20 -17.87 9.69 -11.54
CA GLY A 20 -16.74 10.58 -11.87
C GLY A 20 -16.33 11.65 -10.84
N ASP A 21 -17.05 11.75 -9.71
CA ASP A 21 -16.83 12.72 -8.64
C ASP A 21 -16.24 12.09 -7.37
N GLY A 22 -15.92 10.79 -7.39
CA GLY A 22 -15.34 10.08 -6.26
C GLY A 22 -13.87 10.47 -6.00
N SER A 23 -13.48 10.52 -4.72
CA SER A 23 -12.08 10.69 -4.30
C SER A 23 -11.51 9.38 -3.75
N LEU A 24 -10.38 8.94 -4.30
CA LEU A 24 -9.60 7.80 -3.84
C LEU A 24 -8.38 8.26 -3.04
N ARG A 25 -7.92 7.44 -2.10
CA ARG A 25 -6.58 7.60 -1.51
C ARG A 25 -5.60 6.72 -2.28
N LEU A 26 -4.71 7.35 -3.04
CA LEU A 26 -3.75 6.66 -3.90
C LEU A 26 -2.36 6.62 -3.27
N PHE A 27 -1.66 5.52 -3.53
CA PHE A 27 -0.24 5.34 -3.27
C PHE A 27 0.32 4.38 -4.32
N LEU A 28 1.63 4.43 -4.51
CA LEU A 28 2.37 3.55 -5.40
C LEU A 28 3.26 2.64 -4.56
N GLY A 29 3.32 1.35 -4.91
CA GLY A 29 4.12 0.40 -4.15
C GLY A 29 4.63 -0.77 -4.97
N LEU A 30 5.74 -1.34 -4.51
CA LEU A 30 6.30 -2.59 -5.03
C LEU A 30 5.63 -3.77 -4.34
N ARG A 31 5.22 -4.75 -5.15
CA ARG A 31 4.76 -6.04 -4.64
C ARG A 31 5.96 -6.85 -4.18
N LEU A 32 5.80 -7.59 -3.08
CA LEU A 32 6.82 -8.51 -2.61
C LEU A 32 6.77 -9.80 -3.44
N ALA A 33 7.95 -10.33 -3.78
CA ALA A 33 8.04 -11.67 -4.36
C ALA A 33 7.41 -12.71 -3.39
N PRO A 34 6.75 -13.78 -3.89
CA PRO A 34 6.02 -14.73 -3.03
C PRO A 34 6.86 -15.29 -1.87
N GLU A 35 8.12 -15.59 -2.12
CA GLU A 35 9.03 -16.08 -1.07
C GLU A 35 9.31 -15.02 0.01
N THR A 36 9.56 -13.77 -0.40
CA THR A 36 9.76 -12.64 0.53
C THR A 36 8.49 -12.38 1.33
N LEU A 37 7.32 -12.43 0.67
CA LEU A 37 6.03 -12.28 1.32
C LEU A 37 5.84 -13.34 2.41
N GLY A 38 6.11 -14.61 2.11
CA GLY A 38 6.04 -15.70 3.09
C GLY A 38 6.95 -15.49 4.30
N ARG A 39 8.19 -15.03 4.06
CA ARG A 39 9.14 -14.71 5.14
C ARG A 39 8.66 -13.56 6.03
N VAL A 40 8.10 -12.49 5.44
CA VAL A 40 7.55 -11.37 6.20
C VAL A 40 6.33 -11.79 7.02
N VAL A 41 5.42 -12.59 6.44
CA VAL A 41 4.24 -13.11 7.15
C VAL A 41 4.66 -13.98 8.33
N ALA A 42 5.59 -14.92 8.12
CA ALA A 42 6.09 -15.77 9.19
C ALA A 42 6.75 -14.94 10.32
N TRP A 43 7.55 -13.93 9.95
CA TRP A 43 8.13 -13.00 10.92
C TRP A 43 7.06 -12.22 11.69
N GLN A 44 6.03 -11.68 11.03
CA GLN A 44 4.93 -10.96 11.70
C GLN A 44 4.20 -11.85 12.70
N SER A 45 3.91 -13.10 12.33
CA SER A 45 3.28 -14.07 13.23
C SER A 45 4.15 -14.38 14.45
N ALA A 46 5.46 -14.55 14.27
CA ALA A 46 6.36 -14.87 15.37
C ALA A 46 6.63 -13.65 16.27
N ALA A 47 6.92 -12.49 15.69
CA ALA A 47 7.45 -11.33 16.40
C ALA A 47 6.37 -10.35 16.90
N LEU A 48 5.20 -10.30 16.25
CA LEU A 48 4.12 -9.35 16.58
C LEU A 48 2.94 -10.01 17.29
N THR A 49 3.06 -11.28 17.69
CA THR A 49 2.05 -11.93 18.52
C THR A 49 1.90 -11.18 19.85
N GLY A 50 0.68 -10.77 20.19
CA GLY A 50 0.39 -9.99 21.39
C GLY A 50 0.74 -8.51 21.30
N ALA A 51 1.28 -8.03 20.18
CA ALA A 51 1.50 -6.59 19.96
C ALA A 51 0.16 -5.83 19.92
N ARG A 52 0.17 -4.57 20.35
CA ARG A 52 -1.01 -3.70 20.25
C ARG A 52 -1.21 -3.28 18.80
N GLY A 53 -2.08 -3.98 18.08
CA GLY A 53 -2.42 -3.64 16.71
C GLY A 53 -2.91 -4.84 15.92
N ARG A 54 -3.17 -4.60 14.63
CA ARG A 54 -3.55 -5.65 13.68
C ARG A 54 -2.44 -5.80 12.65
N THR A 55 -1.96 -7.02 12.46
CA THR A 55 -1.01 -7.34 11.40
C THR A 55 -1.61 -7.06 10.03
N VAL A 56 -0.77 -6.62 9.10
CA VAL A 56 -1.18 -6.38 7.71
C VAL A 56 -1.34 -7.74 7.04
N PRO A 57 -2.50 -8.04 6.41
CA PRO A 57 -2.68 -9.33 5.74
C PRO A 57 -1.79 -9.42 4.51
N ALA A 58 -1.44 -10.66 4.12
CA ALA A 58 -0.41 -10.92 3.12
C ALA A 58 -0.64 -10.19 1.78
N GLU A 59 -1.89 -10.18 1.31
CA GLU A 59 -2.28 -9.54 0.05
C GLU A 59 -2.17 -8.01 0.07
N ARG A 60 -2.02 -7.39 1.25
CA ARG A 60 -1.83 -5.95 1.43
C ARG A 60 -0.40 -5.56 1.75
N LEU A 61 0.51 -6.52 1.94
CA LEU A 61 1.92 -6.22 2.15
C LEU A 61 2.55 -5.72 0.84
N HIS A 62 3.17 -4.55 0.95
CA HIS A 62 3.85 -3.89 -0.14
C HIS A 62 4.96 -3.01 0.43
N MET A 63 5.89 -2.60 -0.42
CA MET A 63 6.80 -1.52 -0.10
C MET A 63 6.30 -0.23 -0.77
N THR A 64 5.99 0.79 0.00
CA THR A 64 5.50 2.05 -0.56
C THR A 64 6.63 2.85 -1.20
N LEU A 65 6.42 3.31 -2.44
CA LEU A 65 7.33 4.21 -3.16
C LEU A 65 6.89 5.67 -2.99
N ALA A 66 5.59 5.95 -3.15
CA ALA A 66 5.03 7.30 -3.04
C ALA A 66 3.61 7.26 -2.48
N PHE A 67 3.27 8.20 -1.60
CA PHE A 67 1.90 8.43 -1.13
C PHE A 67 1.33 9.65 -1.85
N LEU A 68 0.33 9.46 -2.70
CA LEU A 68 -0.26 10.55 -3.51
C LEU A 68 -1.44 11.23 -2.80
N GLY A 69 -1.86 10.70 -1.66
CA GLY A 69 -2.97 11.25 -0.87
C GLY A 69 -4.32 11.07 -1.57
N ARG A 70 -5.24 12.02 -1.33
CA ARG A 70 -6.57 12.01 -1.95
C ARG A 70 -6.47 12.53 -3.39
N ARG A 71 -6.99 11.78 -4.36
CA ARG A 71 -7.05 12.14 -5.78
C ARG A 71 -8.45 11.82 -6.34
N PRO A 72 -8.93 12.55 -7.36
CA PRO A 72 -10.12 12.15 -8.12
C PRO A 72 -9.94 10.75 -8.73
N VAL A 73 -11.03 10.01 -8.91
CA VAL A 73 -11.01 8.71 -9.62
C VAL A 73 -10.46 8.86 -11.04
N ALA A 74 -10.77 9.97 -11.70
CA ALA A 74 -10.28 10.26 -13.05
C ALA A 74 -8.74 10.33 -13.15
N ASP A 75 -8.02 10.55 -12.04
CA ASP A 75 -6.56 10.61 -12.05
C ASP A 75 -5.89 9.23 -12.21
N VAL A 76 -6.62 8.13 -12.02
CA VAL A 76 -6.04 6.78 -11.99
C VAL A 76 -5.32 6.44 -13.29
N ASP A 77 -5.88 6.78 -14.44
CA ASP A 77 -5.26 6.48 -15.74
C ASP A 77 -3.99 7.30 -15.98
N ALA A 78 -4.00 8.57 -15.60
CA ALA A 78 -2.83 9.45 -15.70
C ALA A 78 -1.70 8.97 -14.76
N VAL A 79 -2.03 8.67 -13.51
CA VAL A 79 -1.08 8.11 -12.53
C VAL A 79 -0.49 6.79 -13.02
N THR A 80 -1.33 5.90 -13.55
CA THR A 80 -0.88 4.59 -14.04
C THR A 80 0.01 4.72 -15.28
N THR A 81 -0.24 5.71 -16.13
CA THR A 81 0.61 6.00 -17.31
C THR A 81 2.02 6.39 -16.87
N VAL A 82 2.14 7.37 -15.98
CA VAL A 82 3.44 7.79 -15.42
C VAL A 82 4.14 6.61 -14.72
N LEU A 83 3.40 5.80 -13.95
CA LEU A 83 3.96 4.63 -13.28
C LEU A 83 4.56 3.64 -14.29
N ARG A 84 3.85 3.33 -15.39
CA ARG A 84 4.33 2.39 -16.41
C ARG A 84 5.60 2.89 -17.10
N GLU A 85 5.65 4.18 -17.44
CA GLU A 85 6.83 4.78 -18.07
C GLU A 85 8.06 4.73 -17.16
N GLU A 86 7.92 5.14 -15.90
CA GLU A 86 9.03 5.14 -14.96
C GLU A 86 9.46 3.71 -14.59
N ALA A 87 8.52 2.80 -14.40
CA ALA A 87 8.81 1.40 -14.11
C ALA A 87 9.53 0.73 -15.29
N GLY A 88 9.09 0.96 -16.53
CA GLY A 88 9.70 0.37 -17.73
C GLY A 88 11.15 0.78 -17.98
N ARG A 89 11.59 1.91 -17.39
CA ARG A 89 12.97 2.42 -17.49
C ARG A 89 13.82 2.11 -16.26
N SER A 90 13.26 1.40 -15.29
CA SER A 90 13.88 1.16 -13.99
C SER A 90 14.21 -0.31 -13.79
N ALA A 91 15.45 -0.59 -13.38
CA ALA A 91 15.75 -1.82 -12.69
C ALA A 91 15.49 -1.61 -11.19
N VAL A 92 14.79 -2.55 -10.53
CA VAL A 92 14.70 -2.58 -9.07
C VAL A 92 15.70 -3.61 -8.56
N GLY A 93 16.67 -3.16 -7.76
CA GLY A 93 17.66 -4.02 -7.12
C GLY A 93 17.14 -4.65 -5.82
N PRO A 94 17.93 -5.52 -5.17
CA PRO A 94 17.57 -6.08 -3.87
C PRO A 94 17.48 -4.97 -2.80
N LEU A 95 16.47 -5.09 -1.95
CA LEU A 95 16.26 -4.23 -0.79
C LEU A 95 16.49 -5.04 0.48
N VAL A 96 17.21 -4.47 1.44
CA VAL A 96 17.69 -5.20 2.61
C VAL A 96 16.94 -4.71 3.86
N PRO A 97 16.11 -5.53 4.52
CA PRO A 97 15.51 -5.15 5.80
C PRO A 97 16.58 -4.78 6.82
N THR A 98 16.46 -3.61 7.45
CA THR A 98 17.45 -3.09 8.42
C THR A 98 16.88 -2.83 9.80
N ALA A 99 15.59 -2.54 9.92
CA ALA A 99 14.95 -2.29 11.20
C ALA A 99 13.44 -2.52 11.15
N TYR A 100 12.84 -2.69 12.33
CA TYR A 100 11.42 -2.47 12.54
C TYR A 100 11.23 -1.13 13.25
N ARG A 101 10.26 -0.33 12.81
CA ARG A 101 9.92 0.96 13.41
C ARG A 101 8.42 1.09 13.60
N GLU A 102 8.03 1.76 14.68
CA GLU A 102 6.64 2.08 14.96
C GLU A 102 6.44 3.60 15.01
N THR A 103 5.32 4.02 14.46
CA THR A 103 4.73 5.35 14.68
C THR A 103 3.54 5.21 15.61
N ARG A 104 2.85 6.32 15.92
CA ARG A 104 1.61 6.28 16.71
C ARG A 104 0.51 5.37 16.14
N SER A 105 0.54 5.06 14.84
CA SER A 105 -0.56 4.41 14.13
C SER A 105 -0.17 3.27 13.20
N VAL A 106 1.13 3.10 12.90
CA VAL A 106 1.61 2.10 11.94
C VAL A 106 3.00 1.61 12.37
N GLY A 107 3.19 0.29 12.38
CA GLY A 107 4.49 -0.37 12.39
C GLY A 107 4.95 -0.71 10.98
N MET A 108 6.25 -0.61 10.71
CA MET A 108 6.82 -0.86 9.38
C MET A 108 8.21 -1.50 9.46
N VAL A 109 8.54 -2.29 8.45
CA VAL A 109 9.90 -2.75 8.20
C VAL A 109 10.61 -1.69 7.37
N VAL A 110 11.74 -1.21 7.86
CA VAL A 110 12.63 -0.31 7.13
C VAL A 110 13.59 -1.16 6.31
N CYS A 111 13.76 -0.81 5.04
CA CYS A 111 14.73 -1.44 4.17
C CYS A 111 15.80 -0.42 3.74
N ALA A 112 17.05 -0.86 3.68
CA ALA A 112 18.08 -0.20 2.90
C ALA A 112 17.89 -0.51 1.42
N ASP A 113 18.27 0.46 0.59
CA ASP A 113 18.37 0.34 -0.86
C ASP A 113 19.82 0.57 -1.27
N PRO A 114 20.70 -0.44 -1.18
CA PRO A 114 22.13 -0.25 -1.36
C PRO A 114 22.52 0.30 -2.73
N ALA A 115 21.74 -0.05 -3.77
CA ALA A 115 21.97 0.43 -5.14
C ALA A 115 21.24 1.76 -5.42
N GLY A 116 20.34 2.20 -4.53
CA GLY A 116 19.51 3.40 -4.68
C GLY A 116 18.46 3.28 -5.81
N HIS A 117 18.16 2.07 -6.26
CA HIS A 117 17.27 1.85 -7.40
C HIS A 117 15.81 2.22 -7.09
N ALA A 118 15.31 1.74 -5.95
CA ALA A 118 13.95 2.02 -5.50
C ALA A 118 13.81 3.48 -5.05
N THR A 119 14.82 4.05 -4.39
CA THR A 119 14.85 5.48 -4.02
C THR A 119 14.76 6.36 -5.24
N ARG A 120 15.60 6.16 -6.27
CA ARG A 120 15.54 6.96 -7.50
C ARG A 120 14.21 6.82 -8.24
N LEU A 121 13.62 5.62 -8.25
CA LEU A 121 12.28 5.42 -8.82
C LEU A 121 11.21 6.20 -8.03
N ALA A 122 11.23 6.10 -6.70
CA ALA A 122 10.31 6.85 -5.84
C ALA A 122 10.43 8.37 -6.04
N GLU A 123 11.65 8.89 -6.15
CA GLU A 123 11.91 10.32 -6.40
C GLU A 123 11.36 10.78 -7.75
N ARG A 124 11.59 10.03 -8.84
CA ARG A 124 11.05 10.37 -10.16
C ARG A 124 9.53 10.30 -10.20
N LEU A 125 8.93 9.28 -9.58
CA LEU A 125 7.47 9.16 -9.47
C LEU A 125 6.89 10.36 -8.72
N ARG A 126 7.53 10.75 -7.61
CA ARG A 126 7.11 11.90 -6.80
C ARG A 126 7.17 13.19 -7.60
N ALA A 127 8.30 13.46 -8.23
CA ALA A 127 8.52 14.68 -9.01
C ALA A 127 7.54 14.84 -10.20
N ARG A 128 6.93 13.75 -10.67
CA ARG A 128 5.96 13.77 -11.77
C ARG A 128 4.49 13.76 -11.33
N LEU A 129 4.20 13.44 -10.07
CA LEU A 129 2.83 13.16 -9.60
C LEU A 129 2.36 14.02 -8.42
N GLU A 130 3.31 14.62 -7.68
CA GLU A 130 3.10 15.66 -6.67
C GLU A 130 3.34 17.04 -7.27
#